data_AF-K2FH47-F1
#
_entry.id   AF-K2FH47-F1
#
_cell.length_a   1.000
_cell.length_b   1.000
_cell.length_c   1.000
_cell.angle_alpha   90.00
_cell.angle_beta   90.00
_cell.angle_gamma   90.00
#
_symmetry.space_group_name_H-M   'P 1'
#
loop_
_entity.id
_entity.type
_entity.pdbx_description
1 polymer ?
#
loop_
_entity_poly.entity_id
_entity_poly.type
_entity_poly.pdbx_seq_one_letter_code
_entity_poly.pdbx_strand_id
1 'polypeptide(L)' 'MITQHIRVTGVVQGVGFRPFVWRLAQQLGLTGWVRNDAQGVEILVQRSEERRVGKE' A
#
# COMPACT_ATOMS: atom_id res chain seq x y z
N MET A 1 12.40 10.14 -2.04
CA MET A 1 11.91 8.75 -1.79
C MET A 1 11.23 8.74 -0.45
N ILE A 2 9.92 8.47 -0.38
CA ILE A 2 9.17 8.41 0.88
C ILE A 2 8.69 6.98 1.08
N THR A 3 8.96 6.41 2.24
CA THR A 3 8.51 5.08 2.63
C THR A 3 7.60 5.21 3.85
N GLN A 4 6.48 4.49 3.83
CA GLN A 4 5.51 4.45 4.92
C GLN A 4 5.22 3.01 5.31
N HIS A 5 5.14 2.79 6.63
CA HIS A 5 4.79 1.52 7.23
C HIS A 5 3.47 1.67 7.99
N ILE A 6 2.46 0.89 7.58
CA ILE A 6 1.08 1.04 8.04
C ILE A 6 0.59 -0.28 8.63
N ARG A 7 0.02 -0.22 9.84
CA ARG A 7 -0.70 -1.32 10.48
C ARG A 7 -2.19 -1.07 10.37
N VAL A 8 -2.95 -2.08 9.95
CA VAL A 8 -4.41 -2.06 9.93
C VAL A 8 -4.94 -3.21 10.76
N THR A 9 -5.82 -2.91 11.71
CA THR A 9 -6.44 -3.88 12.62
C THR A 9 -7.96 -3.92 12.41
N GLY A 10 -8.63 -4.96 12.92
CA GLY A 10 -10.07 -5.18 12.75
C GLY A 10 -10.39 -6.30 11.75
N VAL A 11 -11.55 -6.21 11.09
CA VAL A 11 -12.01 -7.24 10.12
C VAL A 11 -11.33 -7.04 8.77
N VAL A 12 -10.08 -7.49 8.67
CA VAL A 12 -9.22 -7.30 7.48
C VAL A 12 -8.76 -8.60 6.82
N GLN A 13 -9.06 -9.75 7.41
CA GLN A 13 -8.70 -11.07 6.88
C GLN A 13 -9.94 -11.77 6.32
N GLY A 14 -9.78 -12.51 5.21
CA GLY A 14 -10.90 -13.19 4.54
C GLY A 14 -11.84 -12.28 3.72
N VAL A 15 -11.65 -10.95 3.77
CA VAL A 15 -12.53 -9.96 3.12
C VAL A 15 -12.00 -9.40 1.80
N GLY A 16 -10.89 -9.95 1.28
CA GLY A 16 -10.26 -9.43 0.06
C GLY A 16 -9.42 -8.15 0.24
N PHE A 17 -9.02 -7.83 1.48
CA PHE A 17 -8.24 -6.62 1.78
C PHE A 17 -6.89 -6.55 1.06
N ARG A 18 -6.12 -7.65 1.03
CA ARG A 18 -4.82 -7.70 0.32
C ARG A 18 -4.94 -7.40 -1.18
N PRO A 19 -5.84 -8.07 -1.94
CA PRO A 19 -6.10 -7.69 -3.34
C PRO A 19 -6.52 -6.23 -3.53
N PHE A 20 -7.32 -5.66 -2.61
CA PHE A 20 -7.72 -4.26 -2.65
C PHE A 20 -6.51 -3.32 -2.52
N VAL A 21 -5.66 -3.52 -1.50
CA VAL A 21 -4.45 -2.73 -1.28
C VAL A 21 -3.49 -2.84 -2.47
N TRP A 22 -3.29 -4.05 -2.99
CA TRP A 22 -2.41 -4.26 -4.14
C TRP A 22 -2.87 -3.47 -5.37
N ARG A 23 -4.17 -3.53 -5.72
CA ARG A 23 -4.71 -2.74 -6.84
C ARG A 23 -4.57 -1.23 -6.62
N LEU A 24 -4.85 -0.76 -5.40
CA LEU A 24 -4.73 0.66 -5.07
C LEU A 24 -3.28 1.15 -5.18
N ALA A 25 -2.31 0.36 -4.69
CA ALA A 25 -0.89 0.69 -4.82
C ALA A 25 -0.47 0.81 -6.28
N GLN A 26 -0.90 -0.11 -7.15
CA GLN A 26 -0.64 -0.05 -8.59
C GLN A 26 -1.24 1.20 -9.25
N GLN A 27 -2.49 1.54 -8.91
CA GLN A 27 -3.16 2.75 -9.43
C GLN A 27 -2.46 4.05 -9.02
N LEU A 28 -1.83 4.06 -7.84
CA LEU A 28 -1.11 5.21 -7.30
C LEU A 28 0.38 5.24 -7.70
N GLY A 29 0.85 4.25 -8.46
CA GLY A 29 2.28 4.13 -8.81
C GLY A 29 3.17 3.90 -7.60
N LEU A 30 2.66 3.25 -6.56
CA LEU A 30 3.39 2.92 -5.33
C LEU A 30 4.01 1.53 -5.44
N THR A 31 5.17 1.36 -4.83
CA THR A 31 5.88 0.07 -4.73
C THR A 31 5.87 -0.41 -3.29
N GLY A 32 6.02 -1.72 -3.06
CA GLY A 32 6.09 -2.29 -1.71
C GLY A 32 5.33 -3.61 -1.57
N TRP A 33 4.82 -3.89 -0.39
CA TRP A 33 4.14 -5.15 -0.08
C TRP A 33 2.99 -4.98 0.92
N VAL A 34 2.09 -5.96 0.91
CA VAL A 34 1.00 -6.11 1.87
C VAL A 34 0.95 -7.56 2.34
N ARG A 35 0.90 -7.79 3.66
CA ARG A 35 0.82 -9.14 4.26
C ARG A 35 -0.16 -9.19 5.42
N ASN A 36 -0.72 -10.37 5.66
CA ASN A 36 -1.47 -10.65 6.88
C ASN A 36 -0.51 -11.20 7.93
N ASP A 37 -0.75 -10.86 9.19
CA ASP A 37 -0.15 -11.53 10.36
C ASP A 37 -1.20 -11.75 11.46
N ALA A 38 -0.78 -12.26 12.61
CA ALA A 38 -1.68 -12.53 13.73
C ALA A 38 -2.33 -11.26 14.33
N GLN A 39 -1.80 -10.06 14.03
CA GLN A 39 -2.28 -8.78 14.55
C GLN A 39 -3.11 -7.98 13.53
N GLY A 40 -3.23 -8.45 12.28
CA GLY A 40 -4.03 -7.80 11.25
C GLY A 40 -3.34 -7.80 9.89
N VAL A 41 -3.26 -6.63 9.27
CA VAL A 41 -2.57 -6.40 8.00
C VAL A 41 -1.43 -5.41 8.21
N GLU A 42 -0.29 -5.72 7.61
CA GLU A 42 0.88 -4.85 7.55
C GLU A 42 1.18 -4.46 6.11
N ILE A 43 1.46 -3.18 5.89
CA ILE A 43 1.68 -2.59 4.58
C ILE A 43 2.97 -1.77 4.63
N LEU A 44 3.89 -2.06 3.72
CA LEU A 44 5.00 -1.19 3.42
C LEU A 44 4.78 -0.62 2.02
N VAL A 45 4.75 0.70 1.89
CA VAL A 45 4.66 1.37 0.59
C VAL A 45 5.76 2.40 0.45
N GLN A 46 6.27 2.52 -0.76
CA GLN A 46 7.31 3.45 -1.15
C GLN A 46 6.89 4.21 -2.39
N ARG A 47 7.10 5.53 -2.34
CA ARG A 47 6.93 6.45 -3.45
C ARG A 47 8.30 6.96 -3.89
N SER A 48 8.61 6.81 -5.17
CA SER A 48 9.68 7.60 -5.78
C SER A 48 9.18 9.02 -6.00
N GLU A 49 10.02 9.97 -5.66
CA GLU A 49 9.75 11.38 -5.93
C GLU A 49 10.20 11.66 -7.36
N GLU A 50 9.48 11.09 -8.32
CA GLU A 50 9.59 11.55 -9.69
C GLU A 50 8.88 12.90 -9.73
N ARG A 51 9.63 13.96 -10.06
CA ARG A 51 9.06 15.28 -10.30
C ARG A 51 7.82 15.09 -11.17
N ARG A 52 6.67 15.54 -10.68
CA ARG A 52 5.50 15.74 -11.53
C ARG A 52 5.90 16.83 -12.52
N VAL A 53 6.46 16.42 -13.67
CA VAL A 53 6.57 17.32 -14.81
C VAL A 53 5.14 17.74 -15.10
N GLY A 54 4.87 19.03 -14.87
CA GLY A 54 3.56 19.60 -15.11
C GLY A 54 3.14 19.25 -16.52
N LYS A 55 2.02 18.54 -16.65
CA LYS A 55 1.34 18.44 -17.92
C LYS A 55 0.49 19.70 -18.01
N GLU A 56 1.05 20.72 -18.66
CA GLU A 56 0.30 21.81 -19.25
C GLU A 56 -0.69 21.26 -20.30
#